data_AF-A0A8W8J4I4-F1
#
_entry.id   AF-A0A8W8J4I4-F1
#
_cell.length_a   1.000
_cell.length_b   1.000
_cell.length_c   1.000
_cell.angle_alpha   90.00
_cell.angle_beta   90.00
_cell.angle_gamma   90.00
#
_symmetry.space_group_name_H-M   'P 1'
#
loop_
_entity.id
_entity.type
_entity.pdbx_description
1 polymer ?
#
loop_
_entity_poly.entity_id
_entity_poly.type
_entity_poly.pdbx_seq_one_letter_code
_entity_poly.pdbx_strand_id
1 'polypeptide(L)'
;KVWFQVHRACMVLVLALTVVSFFIIILSAEGYRDNLEASDKKHLNSHPILGIIVLILTCINPIMTFFRCSPDDSRRKIFNWAHFGVGVSSHILAVITIIFGLQLTKSGVKIGATYVVYVYIAVFVVFEVIFEIIKMRERNQVDDTKYEMRIIEGEEKKQMSGETQKFSRIRFFLLIGQLVALGVLALAVIVYILLDIGAKGH
;
A
#
# COMPACT_ATOMS: atom_id res chain seq x y z
N LYS A 1 -8.38 -0.95 17.89
CA LYS A 1 -7.32 -0.06 18.43
C LYS A 1 -5.93 -0.43 17.89
N VAL A 2 -5.49 -1.69 18.00
CA VAL A 2 -4.16 -2.15 17.50
C VAL A 2 -3.99 -1.94 15.99
N TRP A 3 -4.94 -2.39 15.16
CA TRP A 3 -4.91 -2.17 13.70
C TRP A 3 -4.58 -0.72 13.32
N PHE A 4 -5.20 0.26 14.00
CA PHE A 4 -5.04 1.67 13.66
C PHE A 4 -3.64 2.18 13.99
N GLN A 5 -3.06 1.67 15.08
CA GLN A 5 -1.69 1.99 15.45
C GLN A 5 -0.69 1.41 14.46
N VAL A 6 -0.88 0.15 14.06
CA VAL A 6 -0.04 -0.51 13.05
C VAL A 6 -0.15 0.21 11.71
N HIS A 7 -1.37 0.46 11.22
CA HIS A 7 -1.60 1.21 9.98
C HIS A 7 -0.93 2.58 10.01
N ARG A 8 -1.10 3.34 11.10
CA ARG A 8 -0.48 4.65 11.27
C ARG A 8 1.05 4.57 11.25
N ALA A 9 1.64 3.59 11.95
CA ALA A 9 3.09 3.39 11.96
C ALA A 9 3.61 3.07 10.55
N CYS A 10 2.94 2.17 9.82
CA CYS A 10 3.27 1.85 8.43
C CYS A 10 3.16 3.09 7.51
N MET A 11 2.11 3.90 7.65
CA MET A 11 1.93 5.10 6.82
C MET A 11 2.99 6.17 7.09
N VAL A 12 3.40 6.35 8.35
CA VAL A 12 4.52 7.25 8.70
C VAL A 12 5.83 6.73 8.11
N LEU A 13 6.06 5.42 8.15
CA LEU A 13 7.25 4.81 7.53
C LEU A 13 7.25 5.03 6.01
N VAL A 14 6.12 4.82 5.33
CA VAL A 14 5.97 5.08 3.88
C VAL A 14 6.29 6.53 3.55
N LEU A 15 5.74 7.48 4.31
CA LEU A 15 6.03 8.90 4.10
C LEU A 15 7.53 9.19 4.25
N ALA A 16 8.15 8.72 5.34
CA ALA A 16 9.56 8.94 5.60
C ALA A 16 10.45 8.37 4.48
N LEU A 17 10.22 7.11 4.08
CA LEU A 17 10.98 6.46 3.01
C LEU A 17 10.78 7.16 1.65
N THR A 18 9.57 7.63 1.35
CA THR A 18 9.25 8.33 0.09
C THR A 18 9.97 9.67 0.01
N VAL A 19 9.98 10.43 1.11
CA VAL A 19 10.69 11.71 1.21
C VAL A 19 12.21 11.50 1.09
N VAL A 20 12.77 10.53 1.83
CA VAL A 20 14.20 10.21 1.76
C VAL A 20 14.61 9.78 0.35
N SER A 21 13.83 8.90 -0.29
CA SER A 21 14.07 8.44 -1.66
C SER A 21 14.10 9.60 -2.66
N PHE A 22 13.15 10.54 -2.54
CA PHE A 22 13.12 11.73 -3.38
C PHE A 22 14.39 12.58 -3.25
N PHE A 23 14.88 12.81 -2.02
CA PHE A 23 16.13 13.52 -1.80
C PHE A 23 17.34 12.76 -2.32
N ILE A 24 17.41 11.44 -2.14
CA ILE A 24 18.49 10.62 -2.71
C ILE A 24 18.55 10.81 -4.23
N ILE A 25 17.42 10.72 -4.92
CA ILE A 25 17.38 10.84 -6.39
C ILE A 25 17.80 12.25 -6.85
N ILE A 26 17.38 13.31 -6.15
CA ILE A 26 17.79 14.68 -6.49
C ILE A 26 19.27 14.92 -6.24
N LEU A 27 19.84 14.33 -5.18
CA LEU A 27 21.25 14.52 -4.82
C LEU A 27 22.19 13.61 -5.64
N SER A 28 21.72 12.43 -6.06
CA SER A 28 22.52 11.46 -6.81
C SER A 28 22.41 11.60 -8.33
N ALA A 29 21.28 12.08 -8.86
CA ALA A 29 21.17 12.41 -10.28
C ALA A 29 21.59 13.86 -10.48
N GLU A 30 22.48 14.12 -11.44
CA GLU A 30 23.06 15.44 -11.79
C GLU A 30 22.03 16.55 -12.16
N GLY A 31 20.73 16.28 -12.00
CA GLY A 31 19.64 17.23 -12.10
C GLY A 31 18.32 16.53 -12.46
N TYR A 32 17.19 17.14 -12.13
CA TYR A 32 15.86 16.65 -12.54
C TYR A 32 15.67 16.64 -14.07
N ARG A 33 16.32 17.57 -14.78
CA ARG A 33 16.21 17.74 -16.24
C ARG A 33 16.79 16.56 -17.01
N ASP A 34 17.91 16.00 -16.54
CA ASP A 34 18.57 14.84 -17.17
C ASP A 34 17.83 13.52 -16.96
N ASN A 35 16.77 13.53 -16.14
CA ASN A 35 15.87 12.40 -15.93
C ASN A 35 14.60 12.47 -16.79
N LEU A 36 14.28 13.65 -17.33
CA LEU A 36 13.11 13.85 -18.19
C LEU A 36 13.28 13.21 -19.58
N GLU A 37 14.53 12.93 -19.97
CA GLU A 37 14.90 12.24 -21.21
C GLU A 37 15.77 11.02 -20.92
N ALA A 38 15.45 10.30 -19.83
CA ALA A 38 16.26 9.16 -19.37
C ALA A 38 16.16 7.91 -20.28
N SER A 39 15.20 7.85 -21.20
CA SER A 39 15.01 6.71 -22.11
C SER A 39 14.46 7.11 -23.47
N ASP A 40 14.87 6.36 -24.51
CA ASP A 40 14.27 6.42 -25.85
C ASP A 40 12.77 6.05 -25.84
N LYS A 41 12.34 5.28 -24.83
CA LYS A 41 10.93 4.95 -24.62
C LYS A 41 10.22 6.10 -23.93
N LYS A 42 9.50 6.92 -24.70
CA LYS A 42 8.78 8.12 -24.25
C LYS A 42 7.90 7.93 -22.99
N HIS A 43 7.31 6.76 -22.77
CA HIS A 43 6.49 6.51 -21.58
C HIS A 43 7.31 6.41 -20.28
N LEU A 44 8.57 5.95 -20.35
CA LEU A 44 9.44 5.83 -19.17
C LEU A 44 9.90 7.20 -18.66
N ASN A 45 9.94 8.20 -19.53
CA ASN A 45 10.23 9.58 -19.17
C ASN A 45 9.15 10.21 -18.27
N SER A 46 7.98 9.56 -18.13
CA SER A 46 6.97 9.96 -17.15
C SER A 46 7.31 9.54 -15.71
N HIS A 47 8.25 8.61 -15.49
CA HIS A 47 8.67 8.15 -14.16
C HIS A 47 8.93 9.28 -13.14
N PRO A 48 9.79 10.29 -13.43
CA PRO A 48 10.06 11.37 -12.48
C PRO A 48 8.82 12.20 -12.15
N ILE A 49 7.95 12.44 -13.12
CA ILE A 49 6.69 13.19 -12.92
C ILE A 49 5.73 12.38 -12.03
N LEU A 50 5.58 11.08 -12.32
CA LEU A 50 4.76 10.18 -11.51
C LEU A 50 5.28 10.08 -10.07
N GLY A 51 6.60 10.01 -9.88
CA GLY A 51 7.23 10.02 -8.56
C GLY A 51 6.90 11.27 -7.74
N ILE A 52 6.89 12.45 -8.36
CA ILE A 52 6.48 13.70 -7.70
C ILE A 52 4.99 13.66 -7.32
N ILE A 53 4.12 13.18 -8.22
CA ILE A 53 2.69 13.05 -7.94
C ILE A 53 2.47 12.10 -6.74
N VAL A 54 3.17 10.96 -6.71
CA VAL A 54 3.11 10.01 -5.59
C VAL A 54 3.57 10.67 -4.29
N LEU A 55 4.67 11.42 -4.31
CA LEU A 55 5.16 12.15 -3.13
C LEU A 55 4.10 13.14 -2.61
N ILE A 56 3.51 13.95 -3.51
CA ILE A 56 2.47 14.92 -3.15
C ILE A 56 1.27 14.23 -2.52
N LEU A 57 0.73 13.19 -3.17
CA LEU A 57 -0.43 12.46 -2.64
C LEU A 57 -0.12 11.79 -1.30
N THR A 58 1.08 11.25 -1.14
CA THR A 58 1.55 10.63 0.11
C THR A 58 1.67 11.65 1.25
N CYS A 59 2.00 12.92 0.95
CA CYS A 59 2.00 14.02 1.91
C CYS A 59 0.59 14.55 2.22
N ILE A 60 -0.29 14.68 1.20
CA ILE A 60 -1.66 15.15 1.38
C ILE A 60 -2.45 14.21 2.29
N ASN A 61 -2.23 12.91 2.18
CA ASN A 61 -3.00 11.92 2.93
C ASN A 61 -2.94 12.08 4.47
N PRO A 62 -1.77 12.19 5.12
CA PRO A 62 -1.67 12.50 6.54
C PRO A 62 -2.13 13.92 6.87
N ILE A 63 -1.91 14.92 6.00
CA ILE A 63 -2.40 16.30 6.19
C ILE A 63 -3.92 16.31 6.33
N MET A 64 -4.65 15.65 5.43
CA MET A 64 -6.11 15.50 5.54
C MET A 64 -6.51 14.87 6.88
N THR A 65 -5.72 13.91 7.36
CA THR A 65 -5.99 13.20 8.61
C THR A 65 -5.84 14.10 9.84
N PHE A 66 -4.96 15.12 9.80
CA PHE A 66 -4.90 16.15 10.85
C PHE A 66 -6.17 16.99 10.92
N PHE A 67 -6.82 17.25 9.79
CA PHE A 67 -8.10 17.97 9.71
C PHE A 67 -9.33 17.06 9.85
N ARG A 68 -9.15 15.82 10.34
CA ARG A 68 -10.22 14.85 10.45
C ARG A 68 -11.32 15.31 11.41
N CYS A 69 -12.57 15.24 10.96
CA CYS A 69 -13.75 15.56 11.75
C CYS A 69 -14.02 14.52 12.88
N SER A 70 -14.83 14.92 13.88
CA SER A 70 -15.31 14.04 14.96
C SER A 70 -15.98 12.76 14.39
N PRO A 71 -15.94 11.61 15.10
CA PRO A 71 -16.59 10.37 14.64
C PRO A 71 -18.08 10.51 14.31
N ASP A 72 -18.79 11.39 15.04
CA ASP A 72 -20.24 11.57 14.92
C ASP A 72 -20.64 12.65 13.91
N ASP A 73 -19.67 13.27 13.24
CA ASP A 73 -19.91 14.35 12.28
C ASP A 73 -20.34 13.78 10.91
N SER A 74 -21.37 14.37 10.29
CA SER A 74 -21.86 13.95 8.96
C SER A 74 -20.79 14.09 7.87
N ARG A 75 -19.86 15.05 8.02
CA ARG A 75 -18.71 15.26 7.11
C ARG A 75 -17.69 14.13 7.16
N ARG A 76 -17.76 13.25 8.17
CA ARG A 76 -16.86 12.10 8.30
C ARG A 76 -16.95 11.15 7.11
N LYS A 77 -18.12 11.05 6.47
CA LYS A 77 -18.30 10.24 5.24
C LYS A 77 -17.45 10.78 4.08
N ILE A 78 -17.47 12.10 3.88
CA ILE A 78 -16.69 12.78 2.84
C ILE A 78 -15.20 12.63 3.13
N PHE A 79 -14.79 12.86 4.39
CA PHE A 79 -13.41 12.64 4.81
C PHE A 79 -12.95 11.20 4.53
N ASN A 80 -13.74 10.20 4.91
CA ASN A 80 -13.37 8.79 4.72
C ASN A 80 -13.20 8.46 3.23
N TRP A 81 -14.09 8.94 2.36
CA TRP A 81 -14.00 8.70 0.92
C TRP A 81 -12.81 9.44 0.30
N ALA A 82 -12.56 10.69 0.68
CA ALA A 82 -11.42 11.47 0.20
C ALA A 82 -10.08 10.86 0.65
N HIS A 83 -9.95 10.55 1.95
CA HIS A 83 -8.77 9.89 2.52
C HIS A 83 -8.48 8.54 1.85
N PHE A 84 -9.52 7.74 1.65
CA PHE A 84 -9.42 6.47 0.92
C PHE A 84 -9.00 6.68 -0.54
N GLY A 85 -9.65 7.60 -1.26
CA GLY A 85 -9.38 7.86 -2.66
C GLY A 85 -7.95 8.35 -2.91
N VAL A 86 -7.45 9.28 -2.09
CA VAL A 86 -6.06 9.75 -2.17
C VAL A 86 -5.08 8.62 -1.86
N GLY A 87 -5.34 7.83 -0.81
CA GLY A 87 -4.46 6.72 -0.43
C GLY A 87 -4.39 5.61 -1.48
N VAL A 88 -5.52 5.25 -2.09
CA VAL A 88 -5.55 4.25 -3.17
C VAL A 88 -4.88 4.79 -4.43
N SER A 89 -5.13 6.06 -4.78
CA SER A 89 -4.51 6.68 -5.95
C SER A 89 -3.00 6.76 -5.82
N SER A 90 -2.49 7.16 -4.65
CA SER A 90 -1.04 7.20 -4.39
C SER A 90 -0.42 5.81 -4.51
N HIS A 91 -1.10 4.78 -4.00
CA HIS A 91 -0.63 3.40 -4.07
C HIS A 91 -0.56 2.87 -5.52
N ILE A 92 -1.63 3.05 -6.31
CA ILE A 92 -1.65 2.63 -7.72
C ILE A 92 -0.55 3.34 -8.52
N LEU A 93 -0.43 4.66 -8.35
CA LEU A 93 0.61 5.43 -9.02
C LEU A 93 2.02 5.05 -8.56
N ALA A 94 2.21 4.67 -7.30
CA ALA A 94 3.49 4.18 -6.79
C ALA A 94 3.91 2.88 -7.49
N VAL A 95 2.99 1.93 -7.68
CA VAL A 95 3.26 0.69 -8.42
C VAL A 95 3.68 0.98 -9.86
N ILE A 96 2.97 1.87 -10.56
CA ILE A 96 3.31 2.27 -11.94
C ILE A 96 4.69 2.94 -11.97
N THR A 97 4.96 3.84 -11.02
CA THR A 97 6.24 4.53 -10.88
C THR A 97 7.39 3.53 -10.69
N ILE A 98 7.22 2.51 -9.83
CA ILE A 98 8.23 1.47 -9.60
C ILE A 98 8.51 0.69 -10.89
N ILE A 99 7.46 0.25 -11.61
CA ILE A 99 7.61 -0.50 -12.86
C ILE A 99 8.38 0.33 -13.90
N PHE A 100 8.08 1.62 -14.04
CA PHE A 100 8.81 2.47 -14.98
C PHE A 100 10.26 2.69 -14.54
N GLY A 101 10.49 2.88 -13.23
CA GLY A 101 11.84 3.06 -12.67
C GLY A 101 12.76 1.87 -12.91
N LEU A 102 12.23 0.64 -12.79
CA LEU A 102 12.98 -0.59 -13.06
C LEU A 102 13.35 -0.80 -14.54
N GLN A 103 12.64 -0.13 -15.44
CA GLN A 103 12.92 -0.20 -16.88
C GLN A 103 13.85 0.91 -17.37
N LEU A 104 14.20 1.88 -16.50
CA LEU A 104 15.18 2.90 -16.83
C LEU A 104 16.59 2.28 -16.88
N THR A 105 17.35 2.63 -17.90
CA THR A 105 18.75 2.20 -18.07
C THR A 105 19.63 2.62 -16.89
N LYS A 106 19.39 3.82 -16.35
CA LYS A 106 20.08 4.35 -15.17
C LYS A 106 19.84 3.56 -13.88
N SER A 107 18.79 2.72 -13.81
CA SER A 107 18.55 1.89 -12.64
C SER A 107 19.68 0.87 -12.42
N GLY A 108 20.36 0.47 -13.49
CA GLY A 108 21.42 -0.53 -13.42
C GLY A 108 20.94 -1.91 -12.96
N VAL A 109 19.64 -2.16 -12.90
CA VAL A 109 19.06 -3.41 -12.41
C VAL A 109 19.02 -4.44 -13.55
N LYS A 110 19.47 -5.68 -13.33
CA LYS A 110 19.32 -6.75 -14.33
C LYS A 110 17.85 -7.14 -14.51
N ILE A 111 17.52 -7.66 -15.69
CA ILE A 111 16.17 -8.15 -16.02
C ILE A 111 15.63 -9.15 -14.97
N GLY A 112 16.51 -9.97 -14.37
CA GLY A 112 16.16 -10.92 -13.32
C GLY A 112 15.56 -10.25 -12.08
N ALA A 113 16.14 -9.14 -11.62
CA ALA A 113 15.65 -8.38 -10.46
C ALA A 113 14.29 -7.74 -10.74
N THR A 114 14.06 -7.28 -11.98
CA THR A 114 12.76 -6.76 -12.41
C THR A 114 11.65 -7.81 -12.27
N TYR A 115 11.92 -9.08 -12.62
CA TYR A 115 10.96 -10.16 -12.42
C TYR A 115 10.64 -10.41 -10.94
N VAL A 116 11.62 -10.31 -10.04
CA VAL A 116 11.37 -10.48 -8.60
C VAL A 116 10.41 -9.39 -8.09
N VAL A 117 10.56 -8.14 -8.55
CA VAL A 117 9.62 -7.07 -8.19
C VAL A 117 8.23 -7.31 -8.79
N TYR A 118 8.12 -7.84 -10.01
CA TYR A 118 6.82 -8.22 -10.57
C TYR A 118 6.12 -9.33 -9.77
N VAL A 119 6.87 -10.33 -9.30
CA VAL A 119 6.34 -11.36 -8.40
C VAL A 119 5.88 -10.76 -7.08
N TYR A 120 6.65 -9.83 -6.50
CA TYR A 120 6.26 -9.10 -5.30
C TYR A 120 4.92 -8.36 -5.49
N ILE A 121 4.79 -7.61 -6.58
CA ILE A 121 3.55 -6.89 -6.91
C ILE A 121 2.38 -7.86 -7.12
N ALA A 122 2.59 -8.97 -7.82
CA ALA A 122 1.55 -9.98 -8.05
C ALA A 122 1.06 -10.61 -6.74
N VAL A 123 1.98 -10.99 -5.84
CA VAL A 123 1.65 -11.54 -4.52
C VAL A 123 0.88 -10.50 -3.70
N PHE A 124 1.32 -9.24 -3.71
CA PHE A 124 0.61 -8.14 -3.04
C PHE A 124 -0.84 -8.03 -3.53
N VAL A 125 -1.07 -8.00 -4.84
CA VAL A 125 -2.42 -7.90 -5.42
C VAL A 125 -3.28 -9.09 -5.03
N VAL A 126 -2.74 -10.31 -5.04
CA VAL A 126 -3.47 -11.51 -4.61
C VAL A 126 -3.92 -11.38 -3.15
N PHE A 127 -3.06 -10.88 -2.25
CA PHE A 127 -3.43 -10.64 -0.86
C PHE A 127 -4.56 -9.61 -0.74
N GLU A 128 -4.49 -8.48 -1.44
CA GLU A 128 -5.54 -7.46 -1.40
C GLU A 128 -6.90 -8.00 -1.89
N VAL A 129 -6.89 -8.81 -2.95
CA VAL A 129 -8.11 -9.47 -3.46
C VAL A 129 -8.68 -10.43 -2.42
N ILE A 130 -7.85 -11.25 -1.78
CA ILE A 130 -8.30 -12.16 -0.71
C ILE A 130 -8.89 -11.36 0.46
N PHE A 131 -8.26 -10.26 0.86
CA PHE A 131 -8.76 -9.39 1.91
C PHE A 131 -10.13 -8.80 1.60
N GLU A 132 -10.33 -8.30 0.38
CA GLU A 132 -11.62 -7.74 -0.02
C GLU A 132 -12.70 -8.83 -0.09
N ILE A 133 -12.39 -10.03 -0.59
CA ILE A 133 -13.33 -11.17 -0.59
C ILE A 133 -13.78 -11.52 0.84
N ILE A 134 -12.85 -11.61 1.79
CA ILE A 134 -13.16 -11.93 3.20
C ILE A 134 -14.00 -10.81 3.83
N LYS A 135 -13.65 -9.55 3.55
CA LYS A 135 -14.39 -8.38 4.04
C LYS A 135 -15.81 -8.33 3.47
N MET A 136 -15.99 -8.65 2.20
CA MET A 136 -17.31 -8.77 1.57
C MET A 136 -18.13 -9.89 2.22
N ARG A 137 -17.54 -11.07 2.44
CA ARG A 137 -18.22 -12.20 3.09
C ARG A 137 -18.70 -11.85 4.50
N GLU A 138 -17.86 -11.20 5.29
CA GLU A 138 -18.22 -10.77 6.65
C GLU A 138 -19.32 -9.71 6.64
N ARG A 139 -19.28 -8.75 5.70
CA ARG A 139 -20.32 -7.73 5.57
C ARG A 139 -21.68 -8.37 5.27
N ASN A 140 -21.71 -9.33 4.34
CA ASN A 140 -22.94 -10.05 4.00
C ASN A 140 -23.49 -10.83 5.20
N GLN A 141 -22.63 -11.54 5.96
CA GLN A 141 -23.07 -12.28 7.15
C GLN A 141 -23.62 -11.37 8.24
N VAL A 142 -22.97 -10.22 8.49
CA VAL A 142 -23.46 -9.24 9.48
C VAL A 142 -24.80 -8.63 9.04
N ASP A 143 -24.97 -8.36 7.75
CA ASP A 143 -26.24 -7.85 7.22
C ASP A 143 -27.33 -8.92 7.39
N ASP A 144 -27.09 -10.18 7.01
CA ASP A 144 -28.04 -11.30 7.19
C ASP A 144 -28.45 -11.48 8.67
N THR A 145 -27.49 -11.56 9.60
CA THR A 145 -27.78 -11.66 11.04
C THR A 145 -28.55 -10.45 11.57
N LYS A 146 -28.31 -9.25 11.05
CA LYS A 146 -29.04 -8.04 11.45
C LYS A 146 -30.49 -8.05 10.96
N TYR A 147 -30.77 -8.70 9.83
CA TYR A 147 -32.14 -8.93 9.36
C TYR A 147 -32.85 -9.96 10.25
N GLU A 148 -32.18 -11.05 10.63
CA GLU A 148 -32.73 -12.08 11.53
C GLU A 148 -32.95 -11.57 12.96
N MET A 149 -32.03 -10.76 13.51
CA MET A 149 -32.17 -10.16 14.86
C MET A 149 -33.33 -9.17 15.00
N ARG A 150 -33.93 -8.67 13.92
CA ARG A 150 -35.19 -7.92 14.01
C ARG A 150 -36.37 -8.84 14.36
N ILE A 151 -36.18 -10.15 14.35
CA ILE A 151 -37.23 -11.15 14.48
C ILE A 151 -37.15 -11.92 15.82
N ILE A 152 -35.97 -12.08 16.46
CA ILE A 152 -35.85 -12.89 17.69
C ILE A 152 -34.87 -12.25 18.70
N GLU A 153 -35.31 -12.02 19.94
CA GLU A 153 -34.44 -11.52 21.03
C GLU A 153 -34.02 -12.63 22.00
N GLY A 154 -32.72 -12.67 22.34
CA GLY A 154 -32.20 -13.35 23.54
C GLY A 154 -30.90 -14.11 23.32
N GLU A 155 -30.95 -15.23 22.60
CA GLU A 155 -29.83 -16.16 22.44
C GLU A 155 -28.84 -15.71 21.33
N GLU A 156 -29.31 -15.01 20.30
CA GLU A 156 -28.50 -14.58 19.15
C GLU A 156 -27.40 -13.57 19.51
N LYS A 157 -27.59 -12.73 20.55
CA LYS A 157 -26.56 -11.76 20.97
C LYS A 157 -25.25 -12.44 21.40
N LYS A 158 -25.32 -13.65 21.95
CA LYS A 158 -24.12 -14.41 22.36
C LYS A 158 -23.42 -15.06 21.16
N GLN A 159 -24.19 -15.51 20.17
CA GLN A 159 -23.68 -16.14 18.95
C GLN A 159 -23.05 -15.10 17.99
N MET A 160 -23.72 -13.96 17.78
CA MET A 160 -23.22 -12.85 16.96
C MET A 160 -21.94 -12.22 17.52
N SER A 161 -21.82 -12.14 18.85
CA SER A 161 -20.59 -11.75 19.56
C SER A 161 -19.41 -12.68 19.23
N GLY A 162 -19.65 -14.00 19.26
CA GLY A 162 -18.64 -15.02 18.97
C GLY A 162 -18.17 -15.03 17.52
N GLU A 163 -19.08 -14.88 16.55
CA GLU A 163 -18.71 -14.79 15.13
C GLU A 163 -17.93 -13.51 14.83
N THR A 164 -18.39 -12.35 15.29
CA THR A 164 -17.69 -11.06 15.12
C THR A 164 -16.26 -11.13 15.70
N GLN A 165 -16.11 -11.78 16.85
CA GLN A 165 -14.80 -12.01 17.48
C GLN A 165 -13.93 -12.97 16.66
N LYS A 166 -14.49 -14.04 16.08
CA LYS A 166 -13.78 -14.98 15.20
C LYS A 166 -13.27 -14.28 13.93
N PHE A 167 -14.09 -13.46 13.28
CA PHE A 167 -13.69 -12.68 12.11
C PHE A 167 -12.59 -11.67 12.41
N SER A 168 -12.70 -10.98 13.56
CA SER A 168 -11.66 -10.06 14.03
C SER A 168 -10.31 -10.77 14.22
N ARG A 169 -10.30 -11.99 14.75
CA ARG A 169 -9.09 -12.81 14.89
C ARG A 169 -8.54 -13.25 13.53
N ILE A 170 -9.39 -13.73 12.62
CA ILE A 170 -8.96 -14.13 11.27
C ILE A 170 -8.30 -12.96 10.54
N ARG A 171 -8.94 -11.78 10.52
CA ARG A 171 -8.36 -10.56 9.92
C ARG A 171 -7.02 -10.19 10.55
N PHE A 172 -6.89 -10.30 11.88
CA PHE A 172 -5.65 -9.99 12.57
C PHE A 172 -4.51 -10.93 12.15
N PHE A 173 -4.75 -12.24 12.11
CA PHE A 173 -3.74 -13.21 11.66
C PHE A 173 -3.39 -13.05 10.18
N LEU A 174 -4.38 -12.75 9.33
CA LEU A 174 -4.13 -12.45 7.93
C LEU A 174 -3.27 -11.20 7.75
N LEU A 175 -3.49 -10.15 8.54
CA LEU A 175 -2.69 -8.93 8.47
C LEU A 175 -1.24 -9.19 8.89
N ILE A 176 -1.04 -9.98 9.95
CA ILE A 176 0.30 -10.41 10.35
C ILE A 176 0.93 -11.26 9.24
N GLY A 177 0.20 -12.23 8.70
CA GLY A 177 0.66 -13.09 7.61
C GLY A 177 1.08 -12.27 6.39
N GLN A 178 0.28 -11.27 6.00
CA GLN A 178 0.58 -10.35 4.90
C GLN A 178 1.84 -9.52 5.20
N LEU A 179 1.94 -8.92 6.39
CA LEU A 179 3.11 -8.12 6.78
C LEU A 179 4.39 -8.97 6.77
N VAL A 180 4.33 -10.19 7.27
CA VAL A 180 5.48 -11.12 7.28
C VAL A 180 5.82 -11.56 5.86
N ALA A 181 4.84 -12.01 5.06
CA ALA A 181 5.08 -12.48 3.70
C ALA A 181 5.66 -11.39 2.81
N LEU A 182 5.06 -10.19 2.82
CA LEU A 182 5.56 -9.05 2.06
C LEU A 182 6.89 -8.53 2.60
N GLY A 183 7.10 -8.55 3.92
CA GLY A 183 8.37 -8.17 4.53
C GLY A 183 9.52 -9.09 4.11
N VAL A 184 9.28 -10.41 4.11
CA VAL A 184 10.25 -11.41 3.64
C VAL A 184 10.52 -11.26 2.15
N LEU A 185 9.48 -11.09 1.32
CA LEU A 185 9.65 -10.87 -0.12
C LEU A 185 10.40 -9.57 -0.42
N ALA A 186 10.09 -8.48 0.30
CA ALA A 186 10.79 -7.20 0.16
C ALA A 186 12.27 -7.34 0.55
N LEU A 187 12.57 -8.03 1.65
CA LEU A 187 13.96 -8.31 2.04
C LEU A 187 14.68 -9.14 0.98
N ALA A 188 14.05 -10.18 0.44
CA ALA A 188 14.62 -11.02 -0.61
C ALA A 188 14.91 -10.21 -1.89
N VAL A 189 13.99 -9.33 -2.30
CA VAL A 189 14.19 -8.40 -3.42
C VAL A 189 15.37 -7.47 -3.16
N ILE A 190 15.45 -6.86 -1.97
CA ILE A 190 16.54 -5.96 -1.61
C ILE A 190 17.88 -6.69 -1.65
N VAL A 191 17.98 -7.87 -1.03
CA VAL A 191 19.19 -8.68 -1.04
C VAL A 191 19.58 -9.06 -2.47
N TYR A 192 18.61 -9.48 -3.29
CA TYR A 192 18.86 -9.83 -4.69
C TYR A 192 19.39 -8.63 -5.48
N ILE A 193 18.80 -7.44 -5.34
CA ILE A 193 19.25 -6.21 -5.99
C ILE A 193 20.66 -5.83 -5.51
N LEU A 194 20.93 -5.91 -4.20
CA LEU A 194 22.25 -5.59 -3.63
C LEU A 194 23.34 -6.55 -4.11
N LEU A 195 23.05 -7.85 -4.20
CA LEU A 195 23.97 -8.84 -4.77
C LEU A 195 24.20 -8.59 -6.26
N ASP A 196 23.15 -8.21 -7.00
CA ASP A 196 23.24 -7.92 -8.42
C ASP A 196 24.10 -6.68 -8.72
N ILE A 197 23.97 -5.63 -7.90
CA ILE A 197 24.78 -4.42 -7.97
C ILE A 197 26.21 -4.70 -7.49
N GLY A 198 26.38 -5.42 -6.37
CA GLY A 198 27.69 -5.78 -5.81
C GLY A 198 28.54 -6.63 -6.77
N ALA A 199 27.90 -7.50 -7.54
CA ALA A 199 28.56 -8.27 -8.60
C ALA A 199 29.10 -7.42 -9.78
N LYS A 200 28.72 -6.13 -9.88
CA LYS A 200 29.27 -5.20 -10.90
C LYS A 200 30.50 -4.43 -10.41
N GLY A 201 30.77 -4.44 -9.10
CA GLY A 201 31.89 -3.72 -8.48
C GLY A 201 33.21 -4.50 -8.47
N HIS A 202 33.26 -5.68 -9.09
CA HIS A 202 34.43 -6.55 -9.19
C HIS A 202 34.78 -6.82 -10.65
#